data_AF-A0A0B3AFJ6-F1
#
_entry.id   AF-A0A0B3AFJ6-F1
#
_cell.length_a   1.000
_cell.length_b   1.000
_cell.length_c   1.000
_cell.angle_alpha   90.00
_cell.angle_beta   90.00
_cell.angle_gamma   90.00
#
_symmetry.space_group_name_H-M   'P 1'
#
loop_
_entity.id
_entity.type
_entity.pdbx_description
1 polymer ?
#
loop_
_entity_poly.entity_id
_entity_poly.type
_entity_poly.pdbx_seq_one_letter_code
_entity_poly.pdbx_strand_id
1 'polypeptide(L)'
;MVEGELGWKFDPDDHVIFSCKVIPTELNRTCRDALESKLNKFHVRIFRDIHVSGHAGREDIRELLEILRPKNIIPAHGDPEKTGQLLTLAEELGYRRGRNVFLMRNGGRIEIRQ
;
A
#
# COMPACT_ATOMS: atom_id res chain seq x y z
N MET A 1 -4.51 -25.86 5.66
CA MET A 1 -5.80 -25.86 6.39
C MET A 1 -6.94 -26.16 5.43
N VAL A 2 -7.28 -25.28 4.49
CA VAL A 2 -8.42 -25.47 3.56
C VAL A 2 -8.28 -26.65 2.59
N GLU A 3 -7.05 -27.06 2.27
CA GLU A 3 -6.78 -28.22 1.43
C GLU A 3 -6.82 -29.56 2.19
N GLY A 4 -7.02 -29.54 3.52
CA GLY A 4 -7.00 -30.76 4.34
C GLY A 4 -5.61 -31.38 4.53
N GLU A 5 -4.54 -30.74 4.05
CA GLU A 5 -3.15 -31.19 4.20
C GLU A 5 -2.60 -31.04 5.62
N LEU A 6 -3.29 -30.28 6.47
CA LEU A 6 -2.96 -30.16 7.89
C LEU A 6 -3.95 -31.00 8.69
N GLY A 7 -3.49 -31.60 9.81
CA GLY A 7 -4.32 -32.41 10.71
C GLY A 7 -5.41 -31.63 11.47
N TRP A 8 -5.76 -30.43 11.01
CA TRP A 8 -6.74 -29.53 11.61
C TRP A 8 -7.90 -29.31 10.63
N LYS A 9 -9.13 -29.33 11.14
CA LYS A 9 -10.36 -29.22 10.36
C LYS A 9 -11.16 -28.01 10.84
N PHE A 10 -11.82 -27.35 9.90
CA PHE A 10 -12.75 -26.26 10.19
C PHE A 10 -14.07 -26.81 10.72
N ASP A 11 -14.61 -26.14 11.74
CA ASP A 11 -15.98 -26.30 12.23
C ASP A 11 -16.84 -25.11 11.75
N PRO A 12 -18.14 -25.28 11.47
CA PRO A 12 -19.03 -24.15 11.14
C PRO A 12 -19.02 -22.99 12.15
N ASP A 13 -18.74 -23.27 13.43
CA ASP A 13 -18.63 -22.25 14.46
C ASP A 13 -17.27 -21.52 14.47
N ASP A 14 -16.34 -21.86 13.58
CA ASP A 14 -15.04 -21.20 13.49
C ASP A 14 -15.13 -19.79 12.87
N HIS A 15 -14.27 -18.92 13.40
CA HIS A 15 -14.09 -17.55 12.92
C HIS A 15 -12.74 -17.43 12.22
N VAL A 16 -12.75 -16.99 10.96
CA VAL A 16 -11.55 -16.72 10.19
C VAL A 16 -11.37 -15.21 10.03
N ILE A 17 -10.31 -14.68 10.61
CA ILE A 17 -10.01 -13.25 10.59
C ILE A 17 -8.83 -12.98 9.66
N PHE A 18 -9.08 -12.23 8.59
CA PHE A 18 -8.02 -11.69 7.75
C PHE A 18 -7.62 -10.30 8.24
N SER A 19 -6.62 -10.23 9.12
CA SER A 19 -6.07 -8.95 9.60
C SER A 19 -5.06 -8.35 8.62
N CYS A 20 -5.43 -8.30 7.34
CA CYS A 20 -4.59 -7.82 6.26
C CYS A 20 -5.45 -7.35 5.07
N LYS A 21 -4.91 -6.41 4.29
CA LYS A 21 -5.47 -6.06 2.97
C LYS A 21 -4.93 -7.01 1.90
N VAL A 22 -5.75 -7.29 0.89
CA VAL A 22 -5.29 -7.97 -0.32
C VAL A 22 -4.43 -7.01 -1.14
N ILE A 23 -3.18 -7.38 -1.39
CA ILE A 23 -2.28 -6.61 -2.26
C ILE A 23 -2.92 -6.51 -3.65
N PRO A 24 -3.02 -5.30 -4.25
CA PRO A 24 -3.88 -5.04 -5.41
C PRO A 24 -3.27 -5.50 -6.74
N THR A 25 -2.85 -6.76 -6.82
CA THR A 25 -2.49 -7.44 -8.06
C THR A 25 -3.56 -8.47 -8.41
N GLU A 26 -3.74 -8.74 -9.71
CA GLU A 26 -4.73 -9.72 -10.18
C GLU A 26 -4.48 -11.11 -9.57
N LEU A 27 -3.23 -11.58 -9.58
CA LEU A 27 -2.84 -12.86 -8.99
C LEU A 27 -3.30 -12.97 -7.52
N ASN A 28 -3.03 -11.94 -6.71
CA ASN A 28 -3.37 -11.98 -5.28
C ASN A 28 -4.88 -11.93 -5.04
N ARG A 29 -5.64 -11.21 -5.89
CA ARG A 29 -7.11 -11.19 -5.84
C ARG A 29 -7.67 -12.57 -6.17
N THR A 30 -7.24 -13.16 -7.28
CA THR A 30 -7.69 -14.50 -7.70
C THR A 30 -7.36 -15.56 -6.65
N CYS A 31 -6.15 -15.54 -6.07
CA CYS A 31 -5.77 -16.45 -4.99
C CYS A 31 -6.64 -16.24 -3.74
N ARG A 32 -6.92 -14.98 -3.36
CA ARG A 32 -7.80 -14.67 -2.23
C ARG A 32 -9.22 -15.18 -2.45
N ASP A 33 -9.79 -14.94 -3.63
CA ASP A 33 -11.16 -15.34 -3.97
C ASP A 33 -11.29 -16.86 -3.97
N ALA A 34 -10.29 -17.58 -4.49
CA ALA A 34 -10.24 -19.03 -4.44
C ALA A 34 -10.17 -19.56 -2.99
N LEU A 35 -9.33 -18.95 -2.15
CA LEU A 35 -9.21 -19.30 -0.74
C LEU A 35 -10.51 -19.08 0.02
N GLU A 36 -11.14 -17.91 -0.13
CA GLU A 36 -12.41 -17.61 0.53
C GLU A 36 -13.54 -18.50 0.03
N SER A 37 -13.57 -18.83 -1.26
CA SER A 37 -14.53 -19.79 -1.82
C SER A 37 -14.39 -21.18 -1.19
N LYS A 38 -13.16 -21.62 -0.89
CA LYS A 38 -12.93 -22.88 -0.17
C LYS A 38 -13.36 -22.77 1.29
N LEU A 39 -13.03 -21.67 1.97
CA LEU A 39 -13.44 -21.41 3.36
C LEU A 39 -14.97 -21.42 3.52
N ASN A 40 -15.69 -20.77 2.62
CA ASN A 40 -17.15 -20.71 2.64
C ASN A 40 -17.82 -22.10 2.57
N LYS A 41 -17.17 -23.10 1.95
CA LYS A 41 -17.69 -24.49 1.93
C LYS A 41 -17.71 -25.14 3.31
N PHE A 42 -16.87 -24.67 4.23
CA PHE A 42 -16.84 -25.11 5.63
C PHE A 42 -17.83 -24.32 6.52
N HIS A 43 -18.61 -23.39 5.95
CA HIS A 43 -19.61 -22.56 6.66
C HIS A 43 -19.03 -21.66 7.77
N VAL A 44 -17.71 -21.46 7.79
CA VAL A 44 -17.02 -20.58 8.74
C VAL A 44 -17.41 -19.12 8.55
N ARG A 45 -17.32 -18.33 9.62
CA ARG A 45 -17.54 -16.88 9.55
C ARG A 45 -16.26 -16.14 9.19
N ILE A 46 -16.24 -15.48 8.04
CA ILE A 46 -15.08 -14.72 7.55
C ILE A 46 -15.19 -13.23 7.92
N PHE A 47 -14.16 -12.68 8.56
CA PHE A 47 -14.02 -11.26 8.83
C PHE A 47 -12.91 -10.67 7.96
N ARG A 48 -13.22 -9.52 7.33
CA ARG A 48 -12.35 -8.79 6.42
C ARG A 48 -12.15 -7.36 6.93
N ASP A 49 -11.20 -6.67 6.32
CA ASP A 49 -10.97 -5.24 6.54
C ASP A 49 -10.63 -4.86 7.99
N ILE A 50 -10.09 -5.81 8.75
CA ILE A 50 -9.53 -5.60 10.09
C ILE A 50 -8.05 -5.25 9.96
N HIS A 51 -7.77 -4.16 9.26
CA HIS A 51 -6.42 -3.68 8.96
C HIS A 51 -6.44 -2.19 8.62
N VAL A 52 -5.37 -1.47 8.99
CA VAL A 52 -5.14 -0.08 8.59
C VAL A 52 -3.90 0.02 7.73
N SER A 53 -3.82 1.05 6.87
CA SER A 53 -2.62 1.29 6.07
C SER A 53 -1.40 1.48 6.96
N GLY A 54 -0.27 0.86 6.60
CA GLY A 54 1.05 1.15 7.19
C GLY A 54 1.77 2.32 6.52
N HIS A 55 1.20 2.92 5.47
CA HIS A 55 1.78 4.07 4.77
C HIS A 55 1.11 5.37 5.17
N ALA A 56 1.92 6.44 5.26
CA ALA A 56 1.48 7.81 5.50
C ALA A 56 0.45 8.26 4.45
N GLY A 57 -0.63 8.86 4.93
CA GLY A 57 -1.61 9.56 4.11
C GLY A 57 -1.08 10.89 3.60
N ARG A 58 -1.90 11.58 2.78
CA ARG A 58 -1.51 12.86 2.17
C ARG A 58 -1.14 13.91 3.21
N GLU A 59 -1.97 14.08 4.24
CA GLU A 59 -1.76 15.12 5.25
C GLU A 59 -0.65 14.76 6.24
N ASP A 60 -0.41 13.47 6.52
CA ASP A 60 0.78 13.02 7.25
C ASP A 60 2.07 13.42 6.52
N ILE A 61 2.08 13.31 5.18
CA ILE A 61 3.21 13.75 4.37
C ILE A 61 3.29 15.28 4.32
N ARG A 62 2.16 16.00 4.30
CA ARG A 62 2.15 17.48 4.39
C ARG A 62 2.85 17.94 5.66
N GLU A 63 2.43 17.39 6.80
CA GLU A 63 3.02 17.69 8.10
C GLU A 63 4.52 17.38 8.12
N LEU A 64 4.93 16.23 7.57
CA LEU A 64 6.34 15.88 7.44
C LEU A 64 7.14 16.92 6.63
N LEU A 65 6.60 17.40 5.51
CA LEU A 65 7.25 18.42 4.68
C LEU A 65 7.32 19.78 5.38
N GLU A 66 6.30 20.15 6.16
CA GLU A 66 6.27 21.39 6.94
C GLU A 66 7.27 21.37 8.11
N ILE A 67 7.46 20.22 8.76
CA ILE A 67 8.45 20.01 9.83
C ILE A 67 9.87 20.08 9.25
N LEU A 68 10.13 19.31 8.19
CA LEU A 68 11.50 19.15 7.66
C LEU A 68 11.96 20.33 6.81
N ARG A 69 11.01 21.04 6.16
CA ARG A 69 11.30 22.10 5.18
C ARG A 69 12.43 21.73 4.22
N PRO A 70 12.36 20.58 3.53
CA PRO A 70 13.47 20.09 2.73
C PRO A 70 13.81 21.06 1.61
N LYS A 71 15.11 21.16 1.25
CA LYS A 71 15.55 21.93 0.08
C LYS A 71 15.16 21.25 -1.24
N ASN A 72 15.09 19.92 -1.26
CA ASN A 72 14.78 19.11 -2.44
C ASN A 72 13.91 17.91 -2.03
N ILE A 73 12.92 17.57 -2.86
CA ILE A 73 12.02 16.42 -2.66
C ILE A 73 12.17 15.46 -3.85
N ILE A 74 12.30 14.17 -3.57
CA ILE A 74 12.37 13.11 -4.59
C ILE A 74 11.31 12.07 -4.23
N PRO A 75 10.11 12.10 -4.87
CA PRO A 75 9.10 11.07 -4.67
C PRO A 75 9.60 9.68 -5.06
N ALA A 76 9.36 8.67 -4.22
CA ALA A 76 9.82 7.30 -4.40
C ALA A 76 8.83 6.27 -3.84
N HIS A 77 9.16 4.98 -3.99
CA HIS A 77 8.41 3.85 -3.41
C HIS A 77 6.92 3.81 -3.81
N GLY A 78 6.64 4.06 -5.08
CA GLY A 78 5.30 4.00 -5.65
C GLY A 78 5.34 3.95 -7.16
N ASP A 79 4.21 3.59 -7.76
CA ASP A 79 3.98 3.74 -9.18
C ASP A 79 3.99 5.24 -9.59
N PRO A 80 4.00 5.54 -10.90
CA PRO A 80 3.97 6.92 -11.39
C PRO A 80 2.78 7.74 -10.87
N GLU A 81 1.65 7.09 -10.57
CA GLU A 81 0.47 7.75 -10.01
C GLU A 81 0.73 8.23 -8.58
N LYS A 82 1.18 7.34 -7.69
CA LYS A 82 1.51 7.68 -6.29
C LYS A 82 2.61 8.74 -6.19
N THR A 83 3.68 8.55 -6.96
CA THR A 83 4.79 9.53 -6.98
C THR A 83 4.33 10.87 -7.56
N GLY A 84 3.43 10.84 -8.56
CA GLY A 84 2.75 12.03 -9.08
C GLY A 84 1.90 12.75 -8.03
N GLN A 85 1.17 12.03 -7.18
CA GLN A 85 0.37 12.63 -6.11
C GLN A 85 1.23 13.38 -5.07
N LEU A 86 2.42 12.85 -4.76
CA LEU A 86 3.39 13.54 -3.90
C LEU A 86 4.00 14.76 -4.60
N LEU A 87 4.25 14.71 -5.91
CA LEU A 87 4.63 15.89 -6.67
C LEU A 87 3.55 16.98 -6.55
N THR A 88 2.28 16.64 -6.75
CA THR A 88 1.16 17.60 -6.62
C THR A 88 1.11 18.23 -5.22
N LEU A 89 1.28 17.42 -4.16
CA LEU A 89 1.36 17.93 -2.79
C LEU A 89 2.53 18.90 -2.60
N ALA A 90 3.71 18.55 -3.12
CA ALA A 90 4.88 19.41 -3.04
C ALA A 90 4.64 20.74 -3.77
N GLU A 91 3.99 20.73 -4.93
CA GLU A 91 3.63 21.95 -5.67
C GLU A 91 2.66 22.86 -4.90
N GLU A 92 1.67 22.28 -4.21
CA GLU A 92 0.79 23.03 -3.30
C GLU A 92 1.55 23.73 -2.16
N LEU A 93 2.66 23.14 -1.71
CA LEU A 93 3.54 23.68 -0.67
C LEU A 93 4.60 24.64 -1.24
N GLY A 94 4.53 24.99 -2.52
CA GLY A 94 5.42 25.97 -3.16
C GLY A 94 6.72 25.39 -3.74
N TYR A 95 6.88 24.07 -3.74
CA TYR A 95 7.94 23.42 -4.52
C TYR A 95 7.62 23.51 -6.02
N ARG A 96 8.64 23.45 -6.85
CA ARG A 96 8.57 23.56 -8.30
C ARG A 96 9.24 22.36 -8.95
N ARG A 97 8.49 21.67 -9.80
CA ARG A 97 8.96 20.54 -10.58
C ARG A 97 10.25 20.89 -11.34
N GLY A 98 11.23 20.01 -11.26
CA GLY A 98 12.52 20.16 -11.94
C GLY A 98 13.45 21.21 -11.31
N ARG A 99 13.01 21.93 -10.27
CA ARG A 99 13.85 22.87 -9.51
C ARG A 99 14.19 22.32 -8.12
N ASN A 100 13.18 21.94 -7.35
CA ASN A 100 13.34 21.41 -5.98
C ASN A 100 12.37 20.27 -5.66
N VAL A 101 11.58 19.80 -6.64
CA VAL A 101 10.92 18.49 -6.58
C VAL A 101 11.16 17.74 -7.89
N PHE A 102 11.60 16.49 -7.80
CA PHE A 102 12.10 15.73 -8.94
C PHE A 102 11.45 14.35 -9.03
N LEU A 103 10.61 14.15 -10.05
CA LEU A 103 10.11 12.82 -10.40
C LEU A 103 11.22 12.03 -11.12
N MET A 104 11.56 10.87 -10.57
CA MET A 104 12.59 9.99 -11.12
C MET A 104 11.98 8.69 -11.63
N ARG A 105 12.70 8.03 -12.55
CA ARG A 105 12.43 6.66 -12.99
C ARG A 105 13.56 5.76 -12.49
N ASN A 106 13.29 4.46 -12.41
CA ASN A 106 14.31 3.47 -12.07
C ASN A 106 15.53 3.60 -12.99
N GLY A 107 16.73 3.63 -12.40
CA GLY A 107 17.99 3.86 -13.12
C GLY A 107 18.29 5.33 -13.45
N GLY A 108 17.38 6.26 -13.17
CA GLY A 108 17.64 7.69 -13.31
C GLY A 108 18.67 8.20 -12.31
N ARG A 109 19.45 9.21 -12.71
CA ARG A 109 20.42 9.90 -11.84
C ARG A 109 20.08 11.39 -11.77
N ILE A 110 20.22 11.95 -10.58
CA ILE A 110 20.16 13.39 -10.34
C ILE A 110 21.43 13.84 -9.63
N GLU A 111 21.95 15.00 -10.02
CA GLU A 111 23.07 15.66 -9.35
C GLU A 111 22.52 16.91 -8.65
N ILE A 112 22.66 16.97 -7.33
CA ILE A 112 22.25 18.13 -6.54
C ILE A 112 23.52 18.91 -6.20
N ARG A 113 23.66 20.10 -6.78
CA ARG A 113 24.74 21.02 -6.46
C ARG A 113 24.29 21.92 -5.30
N GLN A 114 25.09 21.95 -4.24
CA GLN A 114 24.86 22.78 -3.06
C GLN A 114 25.28 24.23 -3.29
#